data_AF-A0A4Q3FTD7-F1
#
_entry.id   AF-A0A4Q3FTD7-F1
#
_cell.length_a   1.000
_cell.length_b   1.000
_cell.length_c   1.000
_cell.angle_alpha   90.00
_cell.angle_beta   90.00
_cell.angle_gamma   90.00
#
_symmetry.space_group_name_H-M   'P 1'
#
loop_
_entity.id
_entity.type
_entity.pdbx_description
1 polymer ?
#
loop_
_entity_poly.entity_id
_entity_poly.type
_entity_poly.pdbx_seq_one_letter_code
_entity_poly.pdbx_strand_id
1 'polypeptide(L)' 'MITENGSTNPLDLGSIYNGEGAAVRDFNNDRLQDIYFTSNMISNKLYVNEDKFKLPDVTNEAGIDGMSRPARE' A
#
# COMPACT_ATOMS: atom_id res chain seq x y z
N MET A 1 -21.88 -28.93 -6.24
CA MET A 1 -20.57 -28.99 -6.93
C MET A 1 -19.77 -27.82 -6.39
N ILE A 2 -18.80 -28.11 -5.52
CA ILE A 2 -17.92 -27.10 -4.93
C ILE A 2 -16.67 -27.14 -5.79
N THR A 3 -16.36 -26.04 -6.46
CA THR A 3 -15.16 -25.94 -7.28
C THR A 3 -14.00 -25.60 -6.37
N GLU A 4 -13.17 -26.58 -6.06
CA GLU A 4 -11.92 -26.41 -5.32
C GLU A 4 -10.89 -25.78 -6.28
N ASN A 5 -10.62 -24.48 -6.10
CA ASN A 5 -9.53 -23.80 -6.80
C ASN A 5 -8.26 -23.92 -5.96
N GLY A 6 -7.18 -24.38 -6.58
CA GLY A 6 -6.04 -25.03 -5.93
C GLY A 6 -5.26 -24.16 -4.95
N SER A 7 -4.96 -24.77 -3.79
CA SER A 7 -3.75 -24.56 -2.99
C SER A 7 -3.41 -23.13 -2.58
N THR A 8 -4.21 -22.50 -1.72
CA THR A 8 -3.68 -21.50 -0.78
C THR A 8 -2.87 -22.23 0.28
N ASN A 9 -1.55 -22.31 0.08
CA ASN A 9 -0.63 -22.89 1.05
C ASN A 9 -0.58 -21.98 2.30
N PRO A 10 -0.77 -22.48 3.52
CA PRO A 10 -0.59 -21.69 4.75
C PRO A 10 0.80 -21.06 4.90
N LEU A 11 1.82 -21.61 4.22
CA LEU A 11 3.16 -21.02 4.14
C LEU A 11 3.22 -19.81 3.18
N ASP A 12 2.26 -19.67 2.27
CA ASP A 12 2.07 -18.53 1.36
C ASP A 12 1.13 -17.47 1.98
N LEU A 13 0.29 -17.87 2.96
CA LEU A 13 -0.51 -16.95 3.80
C LEU A 13 0.35 -16.12 4.78
N GLY A 14 1.62 -16.45 4.96
CA GLY A 14 2.53 -15.73 5.86
C GLY A 14 2.70 -14.26 5.47
N SER A 15 2.76 -13.95 4.18
CA SER A 15 2.89 -12.56 3.68
C SER A 15 1.55 -11.80 3.65
N ILE A 16 0.44 -12.52 3.73
CA ILE A 16 -0.91 -11.98 3.72
C ILE A 16 -1.28 -11.38 5.07
N TYR A 17 -0.75 -11.97 6.15
CA TYR A 17 -0.92 -11.47 7.51
C TYR A 17 0.18 -10.49 7.95
N ASN A 18 1.33 -10.45 7.27
CA ASN A 18 2.51 -9.65 7.68
C ASN A 18 2.87 -8.53 6.71
N GLY A 19 2.02 -8.23 5.72
CA GLY A 19 2.31 -7.28 4.64
C GLY A 19 1.71 -5.89 4.77
N GLU A 20 0.87 -5.72 5.77
CA GLU A 20 0.04 -4.53 5.91
C GLU A 20 0.54 -3.71 7.08
N GLY A 21 0.87 -2.46 6.80
CA GLY A 21 1.48 -1.55 7.75
C GLY A 21 1.00 -0.14 7.49
N ALA A 22 0.90 0.65 8.55
CA ALA A 22 0.63 2.07 8.45
C ALA A 22 1.82 2.84 9.02
N ALA A 23 2.27 3.86 8.30
CA ALA A 23 3.25 4.83 8.77
C ALA A 23 2.61 6.22 8.81
N VAL A 24 2.91 6.95 9.88
CA VAL A 24 2.49 8.34 10.05
C VAL A 24 3.76 9.17 10.17
N ARG A 25 3.95 10.08 9.22
CA ARG A 25 5.12 10.95 9.13
C ARG A 25 4.78 12.15 8.26
N ASP A 26 5.45 13.26 8.50
CA ASP A 26 5.56 14.36 7.52
C ASP A 26 6.47 13.93 6.35
N PHE A 27 5.88 13.50 5.22
CA PHE A 27 6.62 13.00 4.04
C PHE A 27 6.99 14.12 3.07
N ASN A 28 6.19 15.19 2.99
CA ASN A 28 6.41 16.34 2.10
C ASN A 28 7.11 17.53 2.80
N ASN A 29 7.41 17.43 4.09
CA ASN A 29 8.07 18.43 4.93
C ASN A 29 7.26 19.74 5.10
N ASP A 30 5.93 19.64 5.18
CA ASP A 30 5.01 20.77 5.40
C ASP A 30 4.61 20.99 6.86
N ARG A 31 5.13 20.17 7.78
CA ARG A 31 4.82 20.12 9.22
C ARG A 31 3.44 19.55 9.56
N LEU A 32 2.76 18.94 8.60
CA LEU A 32 1.54 18.17 8.81
C LEU A 32 1.87 16.67 8.80
N GLN A 33 1.02 15.89 9.47
CA GLN A 33 1.17 14.44 9.48
C GLN A 33 0.43 13.84 8.29
N ASP A 34 1.17 13.10 7.47
CA ASP A 34 0.66 12.31 6.35
C ASP A 34 0.49 10.84 6.77
N ILE A 35 -0.23 10.08 5.96
CA ILE A 35 -0.52 8.66 6.22
C ILE A 35 -0.10 7.82 5.03
N TYR A 36 0.71 6.81 5.28
CA TYR A 36 1.12 5.83 4.28
C TYR A 36 0.68 4.43 4.69
N PHE A 37 0.02 3.72 3.78
CA PHE A 37 -0.38 2.33 3.92
C PHE A 37 0.45 1.46 2.97
N THR A 38 1.11 0.46 3.53
CA THR A 38 1.73 -0.62 2.76
C THR A 38 0.78 -1.79 2.67
N SER A 39 0.73 -2.46 1.52
CA SER A 39 0.08 -3.77 1.41
C SER A 39 0.89 -4.68 0.51
N ASN A 40 0.84 -5.99 0.80
CA ASN A 40 1.45 -7.02 -0.02
C ASN A 40 0.51 -7.55 -1.13
N MET A 41 -0.80 -7.33 -1.01
CA MET A 41 -1.81 -7.90 -1.91
C MET A 41 -2.54 -6.87 -2.78
N ILE A 42 -2.46 -5.59 -2.41
CA ILE A 42 -3.00 -4.46 -3.18
C ILE A 42 -1.95 -3.35 -3.26
N SER A 43 -2.16 -2.37 -4.14
CA SER A 43 -1.27 -1.20 -4.22
C SER A 43 -1.15 -0.48 -2.88
N ASN A 44 0.07 -0.02 -2.57
CA ASN A 44 0.30 0.88 -1.45
C ASN A 44 -0.52 2.17 -1.63
N LYS A 45 -0.76 2.91 -0.54
CA LYS A 45 -1.47 4.18 -0.58
C LYS A 45 -0.75 5.26 0.23
N LEU A 46 -0.52 6.43 -0.36
CA LEU A 46 -0.06 7.62 0.36
C LEU A 46 -1.12 8.71 0.32
N TYR A 47 -1.41 9.24 1.50
CA TYR A 47 -2.30 10.36 1.70
C TYR A 47 -1.52 11.52 2.34
N VAL A 48 -1.43 12.64 1.63
CA VAL A 48 -0.76 13.86 2.12
C VAL A 48 -1.79 14.78 2.75
N ASN A 49 -1.49 15.37 3.91
CA ASN A 49 -2.42 16.23 4.62
C ASN A 49 -2.32 17.67 4.11
N GLU A 50 -3.35 18.17 3.43
CA GLU A 50 -3.38 19.52 2.85
C GLU A 50 -3.97 20.60 3.77
N ASP A 51 -4.22 20.29 5.06
CA ASP A 51 -4.88 21.09 6.12
C ASP A 51 -6.14 20.40 6.65
N LYS A 52 -6.34 20.43 7.97
CA LYS A 52 -7.53 19.88 8.68
C LYS A 52 -7.93 18.45 8.25
N PHE A 53 -6.94 17.56 8.08
CA PHE A 53 -7.17 16.16 7.68
C PHE A 53 -7.81 15.99 6.31
N LYS A 54 -7.62 16.96 5.40
CA LYS A 54 -7.82 16.73 3.97
C LYS A 54 -6.66 15.88 3.47
N LEU A 55 -6.97 14.64 3.15
CA LEU A 55 -5.99 13.60 2.86
C LEU A 55 -6.22 13.09 1.43
N PRO A 56 -5.88 13.84 0.37
CA PRO A 56 -5.89 13.32 -1.00
C PRO A 56 -4.95 12.13 -1.16
N ASP A 57 -5.38 11.16 -1.95
CA ASP A 57 -4.54 10.06 -2.41
C ASP A 57 -3.55 10.61 -3.45
N VAL A 58 -2.25 10.58 -3.12
CA VAL A 58 -1.15 11.03 -3.99
C VAL A 58 -0.25 9.87 -4.42
N THR A 59 -0.76 8.64 -4.35
CA THR A 59 0.02 7.42 -4.56
C THR A 59 0.65 7.37 -5.95
N ASN A 60 -0.09 7.76 -6.98
CA ASN A 60 0.37 7.72 -8.37
C ASN A 60 1.39 8.82 -8.64
N GLU A 61 1.15 10.00 -8.11
CA GLU A 61 2.03 11.16 -8.15
C GLU A 61 3.37 10.87 -7.49
N ALA A 62 3.34 10.13 -6.37
CA ALA A 62 4.53 9.69 -5.65
C ALA A 62 5.23 8.48 -6.30
N GLY A 63 4.59 7.77 -7.23
CA GLY A 63 5.17 6.61 -7.93
C GLY A 63 5.45 5.40 -7.02
N ILE A 64 4.68 5.26 -5.93
CA ILE A 64 4.89 4.23 -4.89
C ILE A 64 3.77 3.19 -4.83
N ASP A 65 2.93 3.15 -5.85
CA ASP A 65 1.79 2.24 -6.00
C ASP A 65 2.19 0.75 -5.94
N GLY A 66 3.49 0.46 -6.12
CA GLY A 66 4.06 -0.88 -5.97
C GLY A 66 3.80 -1.81 -7.15
N MET A 67 2.93 -1.44 -8.09
CA MET A 67 2.69 -2.20 -9.33
C MET A 67 3.61 -1.81 -10.50
N SER A 68 4.50 -0.83 -10.30
CA SER A 68 5.47 -0.41 -11.30
C SER A 68 6.78 -1.22 -11.28
N ARG A 69 6.70 -2.51 -11.62
CA ARG A 69 7.80 -3.20 -12.33
C ARG A 69 7.23 -3.73 -13.65
N PRO A 70 7.38 -3.02 -14.79
CA PRO A 70 7.44 -3.77 -16.03
C PRO A 70 8.63 -4.72 -15.87
N ALA A 71 8.39 -6.02 -16.07
CA ALA A 71 9.48 -6.97 -16.26
C ALA A 71 10.39 -6.35 -17.34
N ARG A 72 11.62 -6.00 -16.97
CA ARG A 72 12.62 -5.60 -17.94
C ARG A 72 12.86 -6.80 -18.85
N GLU A 73 12.47 -6.69 -20.11
CA GLU A 73 13.12 -7.37 -21.23
C GLU A 73 14.04 -6.36 -21.92
#